data_AF-A0A9X2N2W7-F1
#
_entry.id   AF-A0A9X2N2W7-F1
#
_cell.length_a   1.000
_cell.length_b   1.000
_cell.length_c   1.000
_cell.angle_alpha   90.00
_cell.angle_beta   90.00
_cell.angle_gamma   90.00
#
_symmetry.space_group_name_H-M   'P 1'
#
loop_
_entity.id
_entity.type
_entity.pdbx_description
1 polymer ?
#
loop_
_entity_poly.entity_id
_entity_poly.type
_entity_poly.pdbx_seq_one_letter_code
_entity_poly.pdbx_strand_id
1 'polypeptide(L)'
;QSFMEILSQNGYQTHGVGKMHFTFAEQGAEALWGFESRDISEEGGGEDDFKRYLNQNGYQHVHDPQGVRSEMYYIPQPSQLPAHLHNTTWVV
;
A
#
# COMPACT_ATOMS: atom_id res chain seq x y z
N GLN A 1 -14.99 16.19 -6.49
CA GLN A 1 -13.67 16.77 -6.75
C GLN A 1 -12.80 16.54 -5.51
N SER A 2 -11.61 15.98 -5.65
CA SER A 2 -10.66 15.71 -4.54
C SER A 2 -9.58 16.80 -4.44
N PHE A 3 -8.87 16.87 -3.32
CA PHE A 3 -7.74 17.78 -3.16
C PHE A 3 -6.61 17.48 -4.16
N MET A 4 -6.35 16.20 -4.44
CA MET A 4 -5.31 15.81 -5.41
C MET A 4 -5.71 16.18 -6.84
N GLU A 5 -7.00 16.12 -7.19
CA GLU A 5 -7.49 16.63 -8.48
C GLU A 5 -7.22 18.13 -8.64
N ILE A 6 -7.42 18.93 -7.57
CA ILE A 6 -7.13 20.37 -7.60
C ILE A 6 -5.63 20.60 -7.84
N LEU A 7 -4.76 19.86 -7.16
CA LEU A 7 -3.31 19.99 -7.32
C LEU A 7 -2.85 19.61 -8.74
N SER A 8 -3.28 18.47 -9.25
CA SER A 8 -2.94 18.01 -10.60
C SER A 8 -3.42 18.99 -11.68
N GLN A 9 -4.65 19.51 -11.55
CA GLN A 9 -5.19 20.53 -12.46
C GLN A 9 -4.40 21.85 -12.44
N ASN A 10 -3.60 22.10 -11.40
CA ASN A 10 -2.76 23.29 -11.26
C ASN A 10 -1.27 22.99 -11.50
N GLY A 11 -0.95 21.88 -12.14
CA GLY A 11 0.41 21.56 -12.61
C GLY A 11 1.32 20.91 -11.56
N TYR A 12 0.77 20.45 -10.43
CA TYR A 12 1.53 19.64 -9.48
C TYR A 12 1.42 18.16 -9.86
N GLN A 13 2.56 17.46 -9.90
CA GLN A 13 2.55 16.00 -9.98
C GLN A 13 1.95 15.42 -8.69
N THR A 14 0.98 14.51 -8.82
CA THR A 14 0.34 13.85 -7.68
C THR A 14 0.55 12.33 -7.74
N HIS A 15 1.26 11.80 -6.76
CA HIS A 15 1.50 10.37 -6.64
C HIS A 15 1.15 9.89 -5.22
N GLY A 16 0.45 8.76 -5.12
CA GLY A 16 -0.01 8.20 -3.84
C GLY A 16 0.63 6.85 -3.54
N VAL A 17 1.27 6.72 -2.37
CA VAL A 17 1.91 5.47 -1.95
C VAL A 17 1.19 4.86 -0.75
N GLY A 18 0.93 3.56 -0.83
CA GLY A 18 0.41 2.75 0.27
C GLY A 18 -1.11 2.73 0.37
N LYS A 19 -1.61 2.63 1.61
CA LYS A 19 -3.03 2.48 1.92
C LYS A 19 -3.76 3.81 1.86
N MET A 20 -4.83 3.89 1.07
CA MET A 20 -5.63 5.13 0.93
C MET A 20 -7.03 5.03 1.56
N HIS A 21 -7.48 3.82 1.94
CA HIS A 21 -8.81 3.59 2.50
C HIS A 21 -9.95 4.03 1.58
N PHE A 22 -9.74 3.96 0.27
CA PHE A 22 -10.78 4.24 -0.71
C PHE A 22 -11.76 3.08 -0.80
N THR A 23 -13.05 3.41 -0.84
CA THR A 23 -14.15 2.46 -1.00
C THR A 23 -15.24 3.10 -1.85
N PHE A 24 -14.93 3.29 -3.14
CA PHE A 24 -15.88 3.83 -4.10
C PHE A 24 -16.64 2.69 -4.77
N ALA A 25 -17.96 2.82 -4.88
CA ALA A 25 -18.84 1.75 -5.38
C ALA A 25 -18.48 1.27 -6.79
N GLU A 26 -18.02 2.18 -7.67
CA GLU A 26 -17.73 1.87 -9.07
C GLU A 26 -16.24 1.60 -9.34
N GLN A 27 -15.34 2.28 -8.60
CA GLN A 27 -13.90 2.27 -8.88
C GLN A 27 -13.11 1.41 -7.89
N GLY A 28 -13.74 0.95 -6.80
CA GLY A 28 -13.12 0.11 -5.79
C GLY A 28 -12.03 0.81 -4.97
N ALA A 29 -11.15 0.01 -4.36
CA ALA A 29 -10.06 0.47 -3.48
C ALA A 29 -8.84 1.01 -4.25
N GLU A 30 -8.71 0.64 -5.52
CA GLU A 30 -7.59 1.04 -6.40
C GLU A 30 -7.84 2.37 -7.10
N ALA A 31 -8.99 3.02 -6.87
CA ALA A 31 -9.34 4.29 -7.47
C ALA A 31 -8.23 5.35 -7.31
N LEU A 32 -7.95 6.09 -8.37
CA LEU A 32 -6.94 7.15 -8.29
C LEU A 32 -7.40 8.34 -7.46
N TRP A 33 -8.71 8.65 -7.43
CA TRP A 33 -9.28 9.77 -6.66
C TRP A 33 -8.46 11.08 -6.75
N GLY A 34 -7.97 11.41 -7.95
CA GLY A 34 -7.17 12.61 -8.23
C GLY A 34 -5.66 12.48 -8.22
N PHE A 35 -5.13 11.33 -7.81
CA PHE A 35 -3.73 11.01 -8.06
C PHE A 35 -3.50 10.74 -9.56
N GLU A 36 -2.35 11.15 -10.09
CA GLU A 36 -1.94 10.77 -11.45
C GLU A 36 -1.47 9.31 -11.49
N SER A 37 -0.89 8.83 -10.40
CA SER A 37 -0.42 7.45 -10.24
C SER A 37 -0.41 7.02 -8.78
N ARG A 38 -0.41 5.70 -8.55
CA ARG A 38 -0.35 5.12 -7.21
C ARG A 38 0.53 3.86 -7.19
N ASP A 39 1.28 3.72 -6.10
CA ASP A 39 1.87 2.44 -5.67
C ASP A 39 1.03 1.88 -4.53
N ILE A 40 0.37 0.75 -4.76
CA ILE A 40 -0.69 0.25 -3.89
C ILE A 40 -0.11 -0.72 -2.86
N SER A 41 -0.42 -0.46 -1.59
CA SER A 41 -0.25 -1.43 -0.50
C SER A 41 -1.49 -1.45 0.36
N GLU A 42 -2.34 -2.45 0.17
CA GLU A 42 -3.59 -2.60 0.91
C GLU A 42 -3.49 -3.82 1.85
N GLU A 43 -4.11 -3.68 3.02
CA GLU A 43 -4.17 -4.78 3.98
C GLU A 43 -5.21 -5.80 3.54
N GLY A 44 -4.83 -7.08 3.50
CA GLY A 44 -5.71 -8.17 3.10
C GLY A 44 -5.11 -9.06 2.01
N GLY A 45 -5.88 -10.08 1.59
CA GLY A 45 -5.42 -11.17 0.72
C GLY A 45 -5.39 -10.89 -0.78
N GLY A 46 -5.46 -9.62 -1.22
CA GLY A 46 -5.28 -9.25 -2.63
C GLY A 46 -3.81 -9.09 -2.98
N GLU A 47 -3.42 -9.41 -4.22
CA GLU A 47 -2.09 -9.10 -4.77
C GLU A 47 -2.01 -7.61 -5.12
N ASP A 48 -1.15 -6.87 -4.44
CA ASP A 48 -0.89 -5.44 -4.68
C ASP A 48 0.58 -5.20 -5.08
N ASP A 49 0.95 -3.94 -5.32
CA ASP A 49 2.29 -3.59 -5.76
C ASP A 49 3.35 -3.94 -4.71
N PHE A 50 3.02 -3.80 -3.42
CA PHE A 50 3.92 -4.15 -2.32
C PHE A 50 4.21 -5.63 -2.26
N LYS A 51 3.17 -6.47 -2.30
CA LYS A 51 3.32 -7.92 -2.27
C LYS A 51 4.09 -8.42 -3.49
N ARG A 52 3.82 -7.83 -4.66
CA ARG A 52 4.58 -8.13 -5.89
C ARG A 52 6.06 -7.77 -5.73
N TYR A 53 6.36 -6.60 -5.17
CA TYR A 53 7.73 -6.19 -4.86
C TYR A 53 8.42 -7.16 -3.90
N LEU A 54 7.75 -7.59 -2.82
CA LEU A 54 8.30 -8.57 -1.88
C LEU A 54 8.57 -9.92 -2.56
N ASN A 55 7.65 -10.40 -3.39
CA ASN A 55 7.81 -11.64 -4.14
C ASN A 55 9.03 -11.58 -5.08
N GLN A 56 9.22 -10.45 -5.79
CA GLN A 56 10.37 -10.23 -6.66
C GLN A 56 11.71 -10.17 -5.90
N ASN A 57 11.67 -9.81 -4.61
CA ASN A 57 12.84 -9.74 -3.73
C ASN A 57 13.04 -11.02 -2.88
N GLY A 58 12.29 -12.10 -3.14
CA GLY A 58 12.48 -13.40 -2.48
C GLY A 58 11.74 -13.58 -1.15
N TYR A 59 10.76 -12.73 -0.84
CA TYR A 59 10.00 -12.74 0.40
C TYR A 59 8.59 -13.34 0.27
N GLN A 60 8.34 -14.18 -0.74
CA GLN A 60 7.05 -14.83 -0.96
C GLN A 60 6.56 -15.75 0.17
N HIS A 61 7.43 -16.06 1.13
CA HIS A 61 7.09 -16.85 2.32
C HIS A 61 6.44 -16.00 3.43
N VAL A 62 6.51 -14.67 3.34
CA VAL A 62 5.94 -13.74 4.34
C VAL A 62 4.46 -13.51 4.01
N HIS A 63 3.58 -14.19 4.74
CA HIS A 63 2.13 -14.14 4.51
C HIS A 63 1.48 -12.80 4.94
N ASP A 64 1.91 -12.26 6.08
CA ASP A 64 1.32 -11.04 6.66
C ASP A 64 2.37 -9.91 6.70
N PRO A 65 2.75 -9.32 5.55
CA PRO A 65 3.84 -8.35 5.47
C PRO A 65 3.52 -7.01 6.15
N GLN A 66 2.24 -6.73 6.43
CA GLN A 66 1.79 -5.59 7.23
C GLN A 66 1.60 -5.92 8.73
N GLY A 67 1.93 -7.13 9.16
CA GLY A 67 1.83 -7.58 10.56
C GLY A 67 0.73 -8.63 10.79
N VAL A 68 0.98 -9.57 11.71
CA VAL A 68 0.12 -10.74 11.92
C VAL A 68 -1.11 -10.38 12.76
N ARG A 69 -2.29 -10.62 12.19
CA ARG A 69 -3.57 -10.46 12.87
C ARG A 69 -3.97 -11.74 13.60
N SER A 70 -3.24 -12.05 14.68
CA SER A 70 -3.54 -13.18 15.57
C SER A 70 -4.34 -12.74 16.81
N GLU A 71 -4.72 -13.69 17.67
CA GLU A 71 -5.25 -13.40 19.01
C GLU A 71 -4.29 -12.52 19.85
N MET A 72 -3.00 -12.53 19.50
CA MET A 72 -1.95 -11.74 20.13
C MET A 72 -1.65 -10.44 19.38
N TYR A 73 -2.63 -9.86 18.67
CA TYR A 73 -2.47 -8.65 17.87
C TYR A 73 -1.86 -7.46 18.64
N TYR A 74 -2.17 -7.34 19.93
CA TYR A 74 -1.67 -6.25 20.77
C TYR A 74 -0.30 -6.52 21.42
N ILE A 75 0.30 -7.68 21.17
CA ILE A 75 1.64 -8.00 21.63
C ILE A 75 2.62 -7.67 20.51
N PRO A 76 3.77 -7.03 20.79
CA PRO A 76 4.79 -6.78 19.78
C PRO A 76 5.20 -8.07 19.07
N GLN A 77 5.05 -8.07 17.74
CA GLN A 77 5.44 -9.17 16.88
C GLN A 77 6.64 -8.71 16.04
N PRO A 78 7.78 -9.42 16.07
CA PRO A 78 8.89 -9.12 15.19
C PRO A 78 8.48 -9.27 13.72
N SER A 79 8.80 -8.28 12.89
CA SER A 79 8.62 -8.39 11.45
C SER A 79 9.55 -9.46 10.87
N GLN A 80 9.03 -10.24 9.92
CA GLN A 80 9.84 -11.17 9.13
C GLN A 80 10.58 -10.46 7.98
N LEU A 81 10.25 -9.19 7.74
CA LEU A 81 10.89 -8.36 6.72
C LEU A 81 12.06 -7.57 7.33
N PRO A 82 13.18 -7.42 6.60
CA PRO A 82 14.22 -6.48 6.99
C PRO A 82 13.69 -5.04 6.87
N ALA A 83 14.30 -4.11 7.63
CA ALA A 83 13.84 -2.73 7.74
C ALA A 83 13.68 -2.00 6.40
N HIS A 84 14.53 -2.31 5.40
CA HIS A 84 14.47 -1.66 4.08
C HIS A 84 13.31 -2.16 3.19
N LEU A 85 12.71 -3.31 3.52
CA LEU A 85 11.57 -3.88 2.80
C LEU A 85 10.25 -3.66 3.56
N HIS A 86 10.25 -2.78 4.57
CA HIS A 86 9.03 -2.47 5.31
C HIS A 86 8.06 -1.66 4.44
N ASN A 87 6.75 -1.81 4.68
CA ASN A 87 5.70 -1.11 3.91
C ASN A 87 5.81 0.44 3.95
N THR A 88 6.56 0.98 4.91
CA THR A 88 6.79 2.42 5.02
C THR A 88 8.05 2.90 4.28
N THR A 89 8.81 1.99 3.66
CA THR A 89 10.13 2.30 3.07
C THR A 89 10.34 1.76 1.66
N TRP A 90 9.38 1.03 1.10
CA TRP A 90 9.59 0.18 -0.09
C TRP A 90 9.38 0.87 -1.44
N VAL A 91 9.21 2.18 -1.50
CA VAL A 91 9.04 2.90 -2.78
C VAL A 91 10.37 3.39 -3.36
N VAL A 92 10.46 3.27 -4.68
CA VAL A 92 11.65 3.51 -5.53
C VAL A 92 11.61 4.91 -6.11
#